data_AF-A0A0X8JQY0-F1
#
_entry.id   AF-A0A0X8JQY0-F1
#
_cell.length_a   1.000
_cell.length_b   1.000
_cell.length_c   1.000
_cell.angle_alpha   90.00
_cell.angle_beta   90.00
_cell.angle_gamma   90.00
#
_symmetry.space_group_name_H-M   'P 1'
#
loop_
_entity.id
_entity.type
_entity.pdbx_description
1 polymer ?
#
loop_
_entity_poly.entity_id
_entity_poly.type
_entity_poly.pdbx_seq_one_letter_code
_entity_poly.pdbx_strand_id
1 'polypeptide(L)'
;MWKNPLGACLVVLFLLTPALADQVVSVAPLKNGEKEEAVLNRAFDQAIALEMDDILGSALPGDRRQKIMTILAAERNTIVRGYSAAPDAEDAANASDAENASEEVHPETLTVNVRIQREELRARLREMGVLTTARAPLPYVLMLENVEPARTARLGFLQDVSGLHPVGAAGAEVPVLRLIQFGDWRGTLSLGQWNATRESRSLDDVWFFLWKEYFTRPGSLTQQDLGLGVRISGWASSDGPMEFDRLMDRWNAEIDQKTLTGMEMHGGGMAAVWRIRPRSDSRNALLTRLKDAAKAQGLKLEIF
;
A
#
# COMPACT_ATOMS: atom_id res chain seq x y z
N MET A 1 -52.34 -6.76 -35.65
CA MET A 1 -51.37 -5.64 -35.59
C MET A 1 -51.89 -4.66 -34.55
N TRP A 2 -51.28 -4.32 -33.42
CA TRP A 2 -50.01 -4.60 -32.76
C TRP A 2 -50.30 -4.55 -31.24
N LYS A 3 -49.74 -5.48 -30.46
CA LYS A 3 -49.67 -5.35 -28.99
C LYS A 3 -48.28 -4.81 -28.66
N ASN A 4 -48.19 -3.62 -28.07
CA ASN A 4 -46.98 -3.14 -27.41
C ASN A 4 -47.08 -3.46 -25.92
N PRO A 5 -46.13 -4.20 -25.32
CA PRO A 5 -45.93 -4.16 -23.88
C PRO A 5 -44.99 -3.01 -23.54
N LEU A 6 -45.44 -2.14 -22.63
CA LEU A 6 -44.59 -1.18 -21.92
C LEU A 6 -43.58 -1.97 -21.08
N GLY A 7 -42.33 -1.99 -21.51
CA GLY A 7 -41.21 -2.50 -20.72
C GLY A 7 -40.91 -1.56 -19.56
N ALA A 8 -41.12 -2.05 -18.34
CA ALA A 8 -40.62 -1.40 -17.13
C ALA A 8 -39.10 -1.54 -17.10
N CYS A 9 -38.39 -0.41 -17.32
CA CYS A 9 -36.95 -0.32 -17.13
C CYS A 9 -36.67 -0.33 -15.61
N LEU A 10 -36.27 -1.48 -15.09
CA LEU A 10 -35.71 -1.60 -13.75
C LEU A 10 -34.30 -0.98 -13.78
N VAL A 11 -34.19 0.29 -13.39
CA VAL A 11 -32.89 0.92 -13.12
C VAL A 11 -32.38 0.34 -11.79
N VAL A 12 -31.53 -0.68 -11.88
CA VAL A 12 -30.75 -1.16 -10.74
C VAL A 12 -29.67 -0.11 -10.47
N LEU A 13 -29.94 0.83 -9.57
CA LEU A 13 -28.90 1.62 -8.92
C LEU A 13 -28.05 0.67 -8.09
N PHE A 14 -26.87 0.30 -8.57
CA PHE A 14 -25.81 -0.24 -7.73
C PHE A 14 -25.41 0.85 -6.75
N LEU A 15 -25.96 0.80 -5.54
CA LEU A 15 -25.37 1.48 -4.39
C LEU A 15 -24.01 0.81 -4.16
N LEU A 16 -22.94 1.49 -4.54
CA LEU A 16 -21.57 1.13 -4.18
C LEU A 16 -21.47 1.23 -2.65
N THR A 17 -21.80 0.15 -1.95
CA THR A 17 -21.44 0.02 -0.54
C THR A 17 -19.92 -0.06 -0.48
N PRO A 18 -19.22 0.85 0.23
CA PRO A 18 -17.78 0.73 0.41
C PRO A 18 -17.50 -0.63 1.04
N ALA A 19 -16.52 -1.36 0.50
CA ALA A 19 -16.10 -2.63 1.03
C ALA A 19 -15.55 -2.42 2.45
N LEU A 20 -16.28 -2.88 3.46
CA LEU A 20 -15.81 -2.92 4.83
C LEU A 20 -14.98 -4.19 5.03
N ALA A 21 -13.87 -4.08 5.73
CA ALA A 21 -13.14 -5.23 6.26
C ALA A 21 -13.47 -5.38 7.74
N ASP A 22 -13.91 -6.58 8.14
CA ASP A 22 -14.10 -6.93 9.54
C ASP A 22 -12.79 -7.54 10.06
N GLN A 23 -12.10 -6.81 10.93
CA GLN A 23 -10.86 -7.26 11.57
C GLN A 23 -11.16 -7.71 13.00
N VAL A 24 -10.90 -8.99 13.28
CA VAL A 24 -11.05 -9.54 14.63
C VAL A 24 -9.71 -9.45 15.35
N VAL A 25 -9.68 -8.75 16.48
CA VAL A 25 -8.48 -8.57 17.30
C VAL A 25 -8.75 -8.95 18.75
N SER A 26 -7.80 -9.64 19.36
CA SER A 26 -7.83 -9.96 20.79
C SER A 26 -6.86 -9.03 21.51
N VAL A 27 -7.35 -8.32 22.52
CA VAL A 27 -6.56 -7.41 23.35
C VAL A 27 -6.62 -7.81 24.82
N ALA A 28 -5.50 -7.62 25.51
CA ALA A 28 -5.46 -7.79 26.96
C ALA A 28 -6.44 -6.81 27.64
N PRO A 29 -7.18 -7.26 28.66
CA PRO A 29 -8.23 -6.53 29.35
C PRO A 29 -7.65 -5.34 30.11
N LEU A 30 -8.55 -4.62 30.77
CA LEU A 30 -8.25 -3.50 31.64
C LEU A 30 -7.21 -3.92 32.69
N LYS A 31 -6.03 -3.31 32.67
CA LYS A 31 -5.15 -3.33 33.85
C LYS A 31 -5.81 -2.50 34.95
N ASN A 32 -5.60 -2.83 36.23
CA ASN A 32 -6.16 -2.05 37.35
C ASN A 32 -5.88 -0.54 37.19
N GLY A 33 -6.95 0.25 37.05
CA GLY A 33 -6.90 1.71 36.85
C GLY A 33 -6.83 2.18 35.38
N GLU A 34 -6.77 1.28 34.41
CA GLU A 34 -6.89 1.60 32.98
C GLU A 34 -8.36 1.86 32.62
N LYS A 35 -8.62 2.84 31.74
CA LYS A 35 -9.97 3.15 31.24
C LYS A 35 -10.33 2.22 30.09
N GLU A 36 -11.60 1.85 29.97
CA GLU A 36 -12.16 1.05 28.85
C GLU A 36 -11.75 1.62 27.47
N GLU A 37 -11.76 2.95 27.36
CA GLU A 37 -11.32 3.68 26.18
C GLU A 37 -9.88 3.36 25.75
N ALA A 38 -8.97 3.13 26.69
CA ALA A 38 -7.58 2.79 26.38
C ALA A 38 -7.44 1.38 25.79
N VAL A 39 -8.23 0.42 26.30
CA VAL A 39 -8.29 -0.95 25.75
C VAL A 39 -8.86 -0.94 24.33
N LEU A 40 -9.95 -0.19 24.12
CA LEU A 40 -10.56 -0.03 22.79
C LEU A 40 -9.61 0.65 21.80
N ASN A 41 -8.89 1.69 22.23
CA ASN A 41 -7.88 2.34 21.39
C ASN A 41 -6.75 1.39 20.98
N ARG A 42 -6.30 0.51 21.89
CA ARG A 42 -5.33 -0.55 21.57
C ARG A 42 -5.89 -1.53 20.53
N ALA A 43 -7.16 -1.95 20.69
CA ALA A 43 -7.82 -2.83 19.73
C ALA A 43 -7.93 -2.18 18.34
N PHE A 44 -8.33 -0.91 18.28
CA PHE A 44 -8.43 -0.17 17.03
C PHE A 44 -7.07 -0.02 16.33
N ASP A 45 -6.02 0.32 17.07
CA ASP A 45 -4.68 0.45 16.49
C ASP A 45 -4.17 -0.89 15.97
N GLN A 46 -4.44 -1.99 16.68
CA GLN A 46 -4.10 -3.33 16.23
C GLN A 46 -4.87 -3.73 14.98
N ALA A 47 -6.18 -3.43 14.91
CA ALA A 47 -7.02 -3.72 13.75
C ALA A 47 -6.58 -2.92 12.51
N ILE A 48 -6.27 -1.63 12.67
CA ILE A 48 -5.72 -0.79 11.59
C ILE A 48 -4.40 -1.35 11.09
N ALA A 49 -3.52 -1.80 12.01
CA ALA A 49 -2.22 -2.32 11.63
C ALA A 49 -2.33 -3.65 10.86
N LEU A 50 -3.21 -4.56 11.28
CA LEU A 50 -3.49 -5.81 10.55
C LEU A 50 -4.07 -5.53 9.16
N GLU A 51 -5.06 -4.64 9.08
CA GLU A 51 -5.66 -4.26 7.80
C GLU A 51 -4.63 -3.60 6.86
N MET A 52 -3.75 -2.75 7.40
CA MET A 52 -2.65 -2.16 6.64
C MET A 52 -1.71 -3.25 6.09
N ASP A 53 -1.29 -4.20 6.93
CA ASP A 53 -0.40 -5.30 6.52
C ASP A 53 -1.07 -6.16 5.42
N ASP A 54 -2.38 -6.40 5.51
CA ASP A 54 -3.17 -7.10 4.48
C ASP A 54 -3.30 -6.30 3.17
N ILE A 55 -3.58 -4.99 3.24
CA ILE A 55 -3.62 -4.11 2.06
C ILE A 55 -2.28 -4.10 1.33
N LEU A 56 -1.17 -4.06 2.07
CA LEU A 56 0.19 -4.02 1.53
C LEU A 56 0.66 -5.38 0.98
N GLY A 57 0.11 -6.47 1.52
CA GLY A 57 0.52 -7.85 1.22
C GLY A 57 1.91 -8.23 1.78
N SER A 58 2.48 -7.39 2.64
CA SER A 58 3.76 -7.60 3.32
C SER A 58 3.90 -6.65 4.51
N ALA A 59 4.52 -7.11 5.59
CA ALA A 59 4.80 -6.27 6.74
C ALA A 59 5.89 -5.22 6.43
N LEU A 60 5.67 -3.98 6.87
CA LEU A 60 6.68 -2.92 6.82
C LEU A 60 7.74 -3.09 7.91
N PRO A 61 8.97 -2.56 7.73
CA PRO A 61 9.97 -2.50 8.79
C PRO A 61 9.42 -1.82 10.05
N GLY A 62 9.77 -2.35 11.24
CA GLY A 62 9.13 -1.96 12.52
C GLY A 62 9.14 -0.46 12.83
N ASP A 63 10.27 0.22 12.60
CA ASP A 63 10.38 1.67 12.83
C ASP A 63 9.46 2.48 11.89
N ARG A 64 9.43 2.11 10.61
CA ARG A 64 8.55 2.75 9.63
C ARG A 64 7.07 2.49 9.92
N ARG A 65 6.73 1.25 10.27
CA ARG A 65 5.38 0.84 10.69
C ARG A 65 4.92 1.69 11.87
N GLN A 66 5.77 1.87 12.88
CA GLN A 66 5.44 2.68 14.06
C GLN A 66 5.16 4.15 13.69
N LYS A 67 5.97 4.75 12.81
CA LYS A 67 5.78 6.13 12.37
C LYS A 67 4.47 6.34 11.60
N ILE A 68 4.11 5.38 10.73
CA ILE A 68 2.83 5.39 10.02
C ILE A 68 1.67 5.24 11.00
N MET A 69 1.77 4.32 11.96
CA MET A 69 0.73 4.11 12.97
C MET A 69 0.52 5.35 13.85
N THR A 70 1.55 6.15 14.14
CA THR A 70 1.37 7.44 14.84
C THR A 70 0.44 8.40 14.08
N ILE A 71 0.51 8.41 12.74
CA ILE A 71 -0.37 9.24 11.91
C ILE A 71 -1.78 8.64 11.86
N LEU A 72 -1.88 7.33 11.57
CA LEU A 72 -3.18 6.66 11.45
C LEU A 72 -3.97 6.64 12.76
N ALA A 73 -3.29 6.53 13.90
CA ALA A 73 -3.92 6.61 15.22
C ALA A 73 -4.56 7.98 15.50
N ALA A 74 -3.98 9.08 14.99
CA ALA A 74 -4.58 10.40 15.07
C ALA A 74 -5.82 10.54 14.17
N GLU A 75 -5.90 9.72 13.12
CA GLU A 75 -6.99 9.70 12.13
C GLU A 75 -8.01 8.57 12.39
N ARG A 76 -7.89 7.87 13.53
CA ARG A 76 -8.64 6.64 13.84
C ARG A 76 -10.15 6.76 13.65
N ASN A 77 -10.74 7.87 14.07
CA ASN A 77 -12.19 8.11 13.95
C ASN A 77 -12.69 8.21 12.50
N THR A 78 -11.79 8.43 11.55
CA THR A 78 -12.11 8.43 10.11
C THR A 78 -11.92 7.05 9.48
N ILE A 79 -11.16 6.17 10.12
CA ILE A 79 -10.81 4.84 9.61
C ILE A 79 -11.71 3.75 10.22
N VAL A 80 -12.03 3.86 11.52
CA VAL A 80 -12.87 2.90 12.25
C VAL A 80 -14.33 3.31 12.11
N ARG A 81 -15.16 2.45 11.52
CA ARG A 81 -16.60 2.70 11.35
C ARG A 81 -17.44 2.23 12.54
N GLY A 82 -16.97 1.21 13.24
CA GLY A 82 -17.66 0.65 14.39
C GLY A 82 -16.93 -0.58 14.93
N TYR A 83 -17.39 -1.08 16.07
CA TYR A 83 -16.84 -2.27 16.69
C TYR A 83 -17.92 -3.03 17.48
N SER A 84 -17.65 -4.29 17.76
CA SER A 84 -18.38 -5.10 18.74
C SER A 84 -17.36 -5.84 19.59
N ALA A 85 -17.49 -5.74 20.91
CA ALA A 85 -16.64 -6.44 21.86
C ALA A 85 -17.40 -7.62 22.46
N ALA A 86 -16.73 -8.76 22.58
CA ALA A 86 -17.20 -9.92 23.31
C ALA A 86 -16.07 -10.46 24.20
N PRO A 87 -16.37 -10.93 25.42
CA PRO A 87 -15.42 -11.73 26.17
C PRO A 87 -15.06 -12.98 25.37
N ASP A 88 -13.83 -13.46 25.49
CA ASP A 88 -13.41 -14.67 24.78
C ASP A 88 -14.24 -15.88 25.19
N ALA A 89 -14.49 -16.77 24.22
CA ALA A 89 -15.40 -17.90 24.39
C ALA A 89 -14.92 -18.90 25.47
N GLU A 90 -13.60 -18.99 25.70
CA GLU A 90 -13.01 -19.80 26.78
C GLU A 90 -13.23 -19.15 28.16
N ASP A 91 -13.16 -17.83 28.26
CA ASP A 91 -13.44 -17.08 29.50
C ASP A 91 -14.93 -17.07 29.84
N ALA A 92 -15.81 -17.02 28.83
CA ALA A 92 -17.25 -17.08 29.01
C ALA A 92 -17.73 -18.45 29.55
N ALA A 93 -17.06 -19.54 29.16
CA ALA A 93 -17.35 -20.89 29.66
C ALA A 93 -16.88 -21.08 31.12
N ASN A 94 -15.73 -20.50 31.49
CA ASN A 94 -15.24 -20.53 32.87
C ASN A 94 -16.07 -19.65 33.83
N ALA A 95 -16.73 -18.60 33.31
CA ALA A 95 -17.63 -17.75 34.09
C ALA A 95 -19.01 -18.38 34.34
N SER A 96 -19.48 -19.29 33.46
CA SER A 96 -20.80 -19.93 33.60
C SER A 96 -20.85 -21.07 34.62
N ASP A 97 -19.71 -21.63 35.02
CA ASP A 97 -19.62 -22.73 35.99
C ASP A 97 -19.39 -22.24 37.44
N ALA A 98 -19.28 -20.92 37.66
CA ALA A 98 -19.06 -20.32 38.97
C ALA A 98 -20.38 -20.04 39.69
N GLU A 99 -21.00 -21.07 40.25
CA GLU A 99 -22.24 -20.99 41.05
C GLU A 99 -22.09 -20.18 42.38
N ASN A 100 -20.89 -19.63 42.66
CA ASN A 100 -20.61 -18.70 43.75
C ASN A 100 -19.45 -17.77 43.37
N ALA A 101 -19.71 -16.64 42.70
CA ALA A 101 -18.71 -15.60 42.50
C ALA A 101 -19.28 -14.22 42.83
N SER A 102 -19.03 -13.77 44.07
CA SER A 102 -19.18 -12.37 44.50
C SER A 102 -17.97 -11.52 44.11
N GLU A 103 -17.14 -11.99 43.19
CA GLU A 103 -15.99 -11.30 42.62
C GLU A 103 -16.22 -11.22 41.11
N GLU A 104 -16.22 -10.01 40.54
CA GLU A 104 -16.26 -9.80 39.10
C GLU A 104 -15.05 -10.50 38.47
N VAL A 105 -15.26 -11.68 37.90
CA VAL A 105 -14.26 -12.36 37.08
C VAL A 105 -14.12 -11.56 35.79
N HIS A 106 -13.13 -10.67 35.75
CA HIS A 106 -12.79 -9.96 34.52
C HIS A 106 -12.13 -10.95 33.56
N PRO A 107 -12.60 -11.06 32.31
CA PRO A 107 -12.00 -11.95 31.32
C PRO A 107 -10.52 -11.59 31.13
N GLU A 108 -9.65 -12.59 30.98
CA GLU A 108 -8.21 -12.42 30.79
C GLU A 108 -7.88 -11.87 29.40
N THR A 109 -8.82 -11.94 28.45
CA THR A 109 -8.74 -11.34 27.12
C THR A 109 -10.10 -10.85 26.61
N LEU A 110 -10.11 -9.70 25.93
CA LEU A 110 -11.28 -9.16 25.25
C LEU A 110 -11.10 -9.29 23.74
N THR A 111 -12.01 -10.00 23.08
CA THR A 111 -12.04 -10.05 21.62
C THR A 111 -12.94 -8.94 21.09
N VAL A 112 -12.34 -8.08 20.27
CA VAL A 112 -13.00 -6.94 19.65
C VAL A 112 -13.01 -7.15 18.14
N ASN A 113 -14.19 -7.21 17.56
CA ASN A 113 -14.35 -7.14 16.11
C ASN A 113 -14.47 -5.66 15.71
N VAL A 114 -13.52 -5.18 14.92
CA VAL A 114 -13.42 -3.79 14.47
C VAL A 114 -13.71 -3.72 12.98
N ARG A 115 -14.68 -2.89 12.60
CA ARG A 115 -15.01 -2.62 11.20
C ARG A 115 -14.14 -1.49 10.67
N ILE A 116 -13.23 -1.83 9.76
CA ILE A 116 -12.32 -0.88 9.14
C ILE A 116 -12.86 -0.44 7.78
N GLN A 117 -12.80 0.86 7.54
CA GLN A 117 -13.04 1.48 6.24
C GLN A 117 -11.84 1.24 5.33
N ARG A 118 -11.80 0.06 4.71
CA ARG A 118 -10.64 -0.42 3.92
C ARG A 118 -10.28 0.53 2.78
N GLU A 119 -11.27 1.06 2.06
CA GLU A 119 -11.03 1.94 0.91
C GLU A 119 -10.44 3.29 1.35
N GLU A 120 -10.92 3.83 2.48
CA GLU A 120 -10.41 5.05 3.10
C GLU A 120 -8.98 4.85 3.60
N LEU A 121 -8.71 3.74 4.29
CA LEU A 121 -7.36 3.39 4.72
C LEU A 121 -6.43 3.20 3.51
N ARG A 122 -6.87 2.48 2.48
CA ARG A 122 -6.12 2.28 1.24
C ARG A 122 -5.84 3.60 0.53
N ALA A 123 -6.82 4.49 0.43
CA ALA A 123 -6.67 5.82 -0.14
C ALA A 123 -5.63 6.61 0.66
N ARG A 124 -5.71 6.58 1.99
CA ARG A 124 -4.75 7.28 2.86
C ARG A 124 -3.33 6.74 2.72
N LEU A 125 -3.16 5.43 2.69
CA LEU A 125 -1.86 4.78 2.44
C LEU A 125 -1.30 5.12 1.06
N ARG A 126 -2.16 5.29 0.05
CA ARG A 126 -1.77 5.77 -1.30
C ARG A 126 -1.27 7.21 -1.25
N GLU A 127 -2.03 8.10 -0.62
CA GLU A 127 -1.69 9.52 -0.50
C GLU A 127 -0.36 9.75 0.24
N MET A 128 -0.09 8.95 1.27
CA MET A 128 1.18 8.98 1.99
C MET A 128 2.36 8.39 1.20
N GLY A 129 2.09 7.67 0.09
CA GLY A 129 3.11 6.98 -0.71
C GLY A 129 3.44 5.56 -0.24
N VAL A 130 2.80 5.09 0.84
CA VAL A 130 3.11 3.79 1.46
C VAL A 130 2.87 2.64 0.51
N LEU A 131 1.74 2.65 -0.24
CA LEU A 131 1.47 1.61 -1.23
C LEU A 131 2.57 1.52 -2.30
N THR A 132 3.12 2.67 -2.70
CA THR A 132 4.15 2.75 -3.74
C THR A 132 5.50 2.28 -3.24
N THR A 133 5.85 2.66 -2.00
CA THR A 133 7.20 2.47 -1.45
C THR A 133 7.30 1.34 -0.44
N ALA A 134 6.28 0.47 -0.34
CA ALA A 134 6.26 -0.65 0.59
C ALA A 134 7.44 -1.61 0.40
N ARG A 135 7.80 -1.87 -0.86
CA ARG A 135 8.84 -2.85 -1.24
C ARG A 135 10.23 -2.23 -1.42
N ALA A 136 10.28 -0.99 -1.88
CA ALA A 136 11.52 -0.29 -2.14
C ALA A 136 11.33 1.21 -1.88
N PRO A 137 12.30 1.88 -1.23
CA PRO A 137 12.28 3.33 -1.11
C PRO A 137 12.32 4.00 -2.49
N LEU A 138 11.58 5.09 -2.66
CA LEU A 138 11.62 5.89 -3.87
C LEU A 138 12.70 6.99 -3.71
N PRO A 139 13.69 7.07 -4.62
CA PRO A 139 14.69 8.13 -4.58
C PRO A 139 14.07 9.46 -5.01
N TYR A 140 14.54 10.56 -4.41
CA TYR A 140 14.18 11.92 -4.82
C TYR A 140 15.33 12.89 -4.55
N VAL A 141 15.39 14.02 -5.24
CA VAL A 141 16.38 15.07 -4.94
C VAL A 141 15.74 16.09 -4.00
N LEU A 142 16.41 16.38 -2.89
CA LEU A 142 16.00 17.42 -1.96
C LEU A 142 16.87 18.67 -2.13
N MET A 143 16.24 19.80 -2.42
CA MET A 143 16.87 21.12 -2.44
C MET A 143 16.27 21.99 -1.35
N LEU A 144 17.10 22.46 -0.42
CA LEU A 144 16.69 23.33 0.67
C LEU A 144 17.22 24.74 0.43
N GLU A 145 16.37 25.75 0.53
CA GLU A 145 16.75 27.16 0.39
C GLU A 145 16.23 27.96 1.58
N ASN A 146 17.13 28.71 2.24
CA ASN A 146 16.80 29.53 3.41
C ASN A 146 16.16 28.75 4.56
N VAL A 147 16.39 27.43 4.63
CA VAL A 147 15.87 26.57 5.70
C VAL A 147 16.90 26.44 6.82
N GLU A 148 16.51 26.79 8.03
CA GLU A 148 17.36 26.62 9.21
C GLU A 148 17.52 25.14 9.57
N PRO A 149 18.73 24.65 9.94
CA PRO A 149 18.95 23.24 10.28
C PRO A 149 18.06 22.73 11.43
N ALA A 150 17.70 23.58 12.38
CA ALA A 150 16.78 23.21 13.47
C ALA A 150 15.37 22.84 12.93
N ARG A 151 14.97 23.43 11.81
CA ARG A 151 13.65 23.26 11.19
C ARG A 151 13.58 22.06 10.24
N THR A 152 14.71 21.40 9.96
CA THR A 152 14.77 20.19 9.13
C THR A 152 14.61 18.89 9.93
N ALA A 153 14.56 18.95 11.27
CA ALA A 153 14.47 17.75 12.12
C ALA A 153 13.26 16.86 11.77
N ARG A 154 12.16 17.47 11.30
CA ARG A 154 10.94 16.76 10.91
C ARG A 154 11.05 16.03 9.56
N LEU A 155 12.01 16.39 8.69
CA LEU A 155 12.14 15.80 7.35
C LEU A 155 12.46 14.30 7.40
N GLY A 156 13.31 13.86 8.33
CA GLY A 156 13.63 12.43 8.47
C GLY A 156 12.38 11.58 8.75
N PHE A 157 11.53 12.04 9.67
CA PHE A 157 10.24 11.39 9.94
C PHE A 157 9.35 11.31 8.70
N LEU A 158 9.23 12.41 7.96
CA LEU A 158 8.39 12.49 6.76
C LEU A 158 8.92 11.61 5.62
N GLN A 159 10.25 11.56 5.45
CA GLN A 159 10.95 10.67 4.54
C GLN A 159 10.65 9.20 4.87
N ASP A 160 10.77 8.83 6.14
CA ASP A 160 10.56 7.45 6.58
C ASP A 160 9.11 6.99 6.38
N VAL A 161 8.12 7.82 6.76
CA VAL A 161 6.69 7.53 6.55
C VAL A 161 6.41 7.27 5.07
N SER A 162 6.79 8.21 4.21
CA SER A 162 6.53 8.11 2.77
C SER A 162 7.43 7.13 2.04
N GLY A 163 8.46 6.58 2.69
CA GLY A 163 9.44 5.68 2.08
C GLY A 163 10.28 6.37 1.01
N LEU A 164 10.67 7.61 1.28
CA LEU A 164 11.39 8.49 0.35
C LEU A 164 12.84 8.65 0.79
N HIS A 165 13.78 8.51 -0.15
CA HIS A 165 15.20 8.62 0.15
C HIS A 165 15.86 9.74 -0.66
N PRO A 166 16.51 10.72 -0.02
CA PRO A 166 17.15 11.82 -0.73
C PRO A 166 18.41 11.32 -1.44
N VAL A 167 18.61 11.73 -2.70
CA VAL A 167 19.81 11.45 -3.50
C VAL A 167 20.44 12.75 -4.01
N GLY A 168 21.75 12.73 -4.25
CA GLY A 168 22.52 13.93 -4.61
C GLY A 168 22.40 14.38 -6.06
N ALA A 169 21.86 13.56 -6.96
CA ALA A 169 21.78 13.87 -8.39
C ALA A 169 20.40 13.53 -8.97
N ALA A 170 19.89 14.43 -9.81
CA ALA A 170 18.64 14.24 -10.54
C ALA A 170 18.91 13.49 -11.85
N GLY A 171 18.32 12.30 -12.00
CA GLY A 171 18.05 11.71 -13.32
C GLY A 171 16.72 12.24 -13.85
N ALA A 172 16.44 12.05 -15.15
CA ALA A 172 15.18 12.51 -15.77
C ALA A 172 13.91 11.95 -15.10
N GLU A 173 14.03 10.77 -14.48
CA GLU A 173 12.94 10.06 -13.79
C GLU A 173 12.92 10.27 -12.26
N VAL A 174 13.83 11.10 -11.72
CA VAL A 174 13.94 11.33 -10.27
C VAL A 174 13.21 12.62 -9.90
N PRO A 175 12.18 12.59 -9.04
CA PRO A 175 11.48 13.79 -8.64
C PRO A 175 12.40 14.72 -7.83
N VAL A 176 12.27 16.03 -8.08
CA VAL A 176 13.02 17.08 -7.39
C VAL A 176 12.08 17.87 -6.50
N LEU A 177 12.29 17.79 -5.18
CA LEU A 177 11.60 18.57 -4.17
C LEU A 177 12.47 19.76 -3.76
N ARG A 178 11.98 20.97 -4.04
CA ARG A 178 12.54 22.22 -3.52
C ARG A 178 11.70 22.70 -2.35
N LEU A 179 12.31 22.92 -1.20
CA LEU A 179 11.68 23.53 -0.03
C LEU A 179 12.37 24.85 0.29
N ILE A 180 11.56 25.90 0.38
CA ILE A 180 11.98 27.27 0.69
C ILE A 180 11.26 27.69 1.97
N GLN A 181 11.98 28.35 2.86
CA GLN A 181 11.38 28.93 4.07
C GLN A 181 11.66 30.44 4.15
N PHE A 182 10.61 31.23 4.05
CA PHE A 182 10.66 32.69 4.23
C PHE A 182 9.37 33.15 4.93
N GLY A 183 9.33 32.98 6.24
CA GLY A 183 8.08 32.99 7.00
C GLY A 183 7.41 31.61 6.92
N ASP A 184 6.49 31.44 5.98
CA ASP A 184 5.81 30.17 5.72
C ASP A 184 6.71 29.22 4.89
N TRP A 185 6.40 27.93 4.93
CA TRP A 185 7.03 26.95 4.06
C TRP A 185 6.42 27.01 2.67
N ARG A 186 7.27 27.06 1.65
CA ARG A 186 6.86 26.86 0.25
C ARG A 186 7.63 25.68 -0.34
N GLY A 187 6.89 24.67 -0.78
CA GLY A 187 7.46 23.51 -1.46
C GLY A 187 7.05 23.45 -2.91
N THR A 188 7.96 23.03 -3.78
CA THR A 188 7.68 22.69 -5.18
C THR A 188 8.26 21.31 -5.48
N LEU A 189 7.41 20.39 -5.92
CA LEU A 189 7.81 19.07 -6.38
C LEU A 189 7.72 19.05 -7.90
N SER A 190 8.75 18.52 -8.57
CA SER A 190 8.82 18.50 -10.04
C SER A 190 9.34 17.17 -10.55
N LEU A 191 8.84 16.74 -11.71
CA LEU A 191 9.30 15.57 -12.45
C LEU A 191 9.07 15.82 -13.95
N GLY A 192 10.14 15.99 -14.72
CA GLY A 192 10.05 16.37 -16.13
C GLY A 192 9.30 17.69 -16.32
N GLN A 193 8.19 17.67 -17.06
CA GLN A 193 7.33 18.83 -17.29
C GLN A 193 6.27 19.04 -16.20
N TRP A 194 6.08 18.05 -15.32
CA TRP A 194 5.08 18.13 -14.26
C TRP A 194 5.65 18.82 -13.03
N ASN A 195 4.84 19.67 -12.39
CA ASN A 195 5.14 20.23 -11.09
C ASN A 195 3.87 20.40 -10.24
N ALA A 196 4.07 20.46 -8.93
CA ALA A 196 3.08 20.85 -7.95
C ALA A 196 3.73 21.79 -6.93
N THR A 197 2.98 22.76 -6.42
CA THR A 197 3.45 23.74 -5.44
C THR A 197 2.47 23.88 -4.29
N ARG A 198 2.98 24.04 -3.07
CA ARG A 198 2.18 24.28 -1.86
C ARG A 198 2.88 25.27 -0.95
N GLU A 199 2.08 26.13 -0.34
CA GLU A 199 2.50 27.03 0.73
C GLU A 199 1.68 26.76 1.99
N SER A 200 2.34 26.62 3.14
CA SER A 200 1.70 26.44 4.45
C SER A 200 2.67 26.82 5.57
N ARG A 201 2.12 27.12 6.75
CA ARG A 201 2.91 27.26 7.99
C ARG A 201 3.52 25.93 8.47
N SER A 202 2.96 24.82 8.03
CA SER A 202 3.35 23.46 8.42
C SER A 202 4.14 22.78 7.31
N LEU A 203 5.31 22.23 7.68
CA LEU A 203 6.09 21.40 6.76
C LEU A 203 5.34 20.11 6.41
N ASP A 204 4.65 19.50 7.38
CA ASP A 204 3.86 18.28 7.17
C ASP A 204 2.78 18.52 6.10
N ASP A 205 2.10 19.66 6.13
CA ASP A 205 1.08 20.00 5.13
C ASP A 205 1.68 20.14 3.73
N VAL A 206 2.81 20.85 3.62
CA VAL A 206 3.52 21.01 2.35
C VAL A 206 3.96 19.64 1.83
N TRP A 207 4.54 18.81 2.69
CA TRP A 207 5.03 17.48 2.33
C TRP A 207 3.91 16.56 1.85
N PHE A 208 2.89 16.33 2.69
CA PHE A 208 1.82 15.40 2.36
C PHE A 208 1.01 15.86 1.16
N PHE A 209 0.81 17.17 0.98
CA PHE A 209 0.14 17.68 -0.22
C PHE A 209 0.95 17.35 -1.48
N LEU A 210 2.23 17.71 -1.53
CA LEU A 210 3.05 17.52 -2.73
C LEU A 210 3.21 16.05 -3.10
N TRP A 211 3.44 15.20 -2.11
CA TRP A 211 3.59 13.77 -2.34
C TRP A 211 2.26 13.09 -2.65
N LYS A 212 1.14 13.55 -2.09
CA LYS A 212 -0.19 13.13 -2.54
C LYS A 212 -0.39 13.42 -4.02
N GLU A 213 -0.13 14.64 -4.47
CA GLU A 213 -0.25 15.01 -5.89
C GLU A 213 0.63 14.12 -6.79
N TYR A 214 1.82 13.76 -6.32
CA TYR A 214 2.71 12.84 -7.03
C TYR A 214 2.17 11.40 -7.08
N PHE A 215 1.83 10.81 -5.94
CA PHE A 215 1.39 9.40 -5.83
C PHE A 215 -0.03 9.14 -6.34
N THR A 216 -0.81 10.20 -6.53
CA THR A 216 -2.16 10.11 -7.10
C THR A 216 -2.21 10.54 -8.57
N ARG A 217 -1.09 10.98 -9.15
CA ARG A 217 -1.01 11.34 -10.56
C ARG A 217 -1.39 10.13 -11.44
N PRO A 218 -2.20 10.31 -12.49
CA PRO A 218 -2.37 9.30 -13.52
C PRO A 218 -1.00 8.86 -14.08
N GLY A 219 -0.73 7.56 -14.06
CA GLY A 219 0.56 6.99 -14.45
C GLY A 219 1.68 7.14 -13.42
N SER A 220 1.40 7.62 -12.20
CA SER A 220 2.32 7.40 -11.07
C SER A 220 2.28 5.93 -10.65
N LEU A 221 3.44 5.39 -10.33
CA LEU A 221 3.66 4.00 -9.93
C LEU A 221 2.82 3.64 -8.69
N THR A 222 1.56 3.25 -8.85
CA THR A 222 0.87 2.50 -7.79
C THR A 222 1.37 1.05 -7.79
N GLN A 223 1.30 0.35 -6.65
CA GLN A 223 1.65 -1.08 -6.56
C GLN A 223 0.89 -1.96 -7.57
N GLN A 224 -0.26 -1.48 -8.06
CA GLN A 224 -1.03 -2.09 -9.15
C GLN A 224 -0.48 -1.72 -10.56
N ASP A 225 0.08 -0.51 -10.74
CA ASP A 225 0.70 -0.05 -12.00
C ASP A 225 2.14 -0.51 -12.21
N LEU A 226 2.78 -0.97 -11.12
CA LEU A 226 4.15 -1.44 -11.13
C LEU A 226 4.35 -2.69 -12.01
N GLY A 227 3.28 -3.38 -12.42
CA GLY A 227 3.41 -4.57 -13.25
C GLY A 227 4.05 -5.74 -12.49
N LEU A 228 3.87 -6.93 -13.05
CA LEU A 228 4.47 -8.17 -12.60
C LEU A 228 5.98 -8.14 -12.90
N GLY A 229 6.83 -8.27 -11.88
CA GLY A 229 8.25 -8.56 -12.07
C GLY A 229 8.41 -10.02 -12.48
N VAL A 230 9.09 -10.26 -13.59
CA VAL A 230 9.29 -11.60 -14.14
C VAL A 230 10.77 -11.77 -14.45
N ARG A 231 11.40 -12.76 -13.81
CA ARG A 231 12.74 -13.22 -14.17
C ARG A 231 12.63 -14.59 -14.81
N ILE A 232 13.25 -14.74 -15.96
CA ILE A 232 13.40 -16.04 -16.60
C ILE A 232 14.89 -16.30 -16.78
N SER A 233 15.31 -17.54 -16.58
CA SER A 233 16.71 -17.94 -16.62
C SER A 233 16.90 -19.31 -17.25
N GLY A 234 18.11 -19.56 -17.76
CA GLY A 234 18.50 -20.84 -18.36
C GLY A 234 18.81 -20.76 -19.85
N TRP A 235 18.92 -19.56 -20.43
CA TRP A 235 19.33 -19.42 -21.83
C TRP A 235 20.83 -19.59 -22.01
N ALA A 236 21.24 -20.20 -23.12
CA ALA A 236 22.65 -20.40 -23.46
C ALA A 236 23.32 -19.15 -24.03
N SER A 237 22.56 -18.22 -24.61
CA SER A 237 23.06 -16.97 -25.21
C SER A 237 22.08 -15.81 -25.01
N SER A 238 22.53 -14.60 -25.33
CA SER A 238 21.74 -13.37 -25.28
C SER A 238 20.57 -13.34 -26.27
N ASP A 239 20.59 -14.18 -27.31
CA ASP A 239 19.52 -14.24 -28.31
C ASP A 239 18.24 -14.82 -27.72
N GLY A 240 18.36 -15.74 -26.76
CA GLY A 240 17.23 -16.39 -26.09
C GLY A 240 16.28 -15.41 -25.41
N PRO A 241 16.77 -14.54 -24.50
CA PRO A 241 15.97 -13.46 -23.93
C PRO A 241 15.30 -12.56 -24.98
N MET A 242 16.00 -12.22 -26.08
CA MET A 242 15.46 -11.33 -27.12
C MET A 242 14.34 -11.99 -27.92
N GLU A 243 14.47 -13.27 -28.26
CA GLU A 243 13.40 -14.03 -28.92
C GLU A 243 12.20 -14.23 -27.99
N PHE A 244 12.44 -14.46 -26.71
CA PHE A 244 11.36 -14.55 -25.72
C PHE A 244 10.63 -13.20 -25.56
N ASP A 245 11.37 -12.09 -25.61
CA ASP A 245 10.81 -10.74 -25.61
C ASP A 245 9.88 -10.53 -26.83
N ARG A 246 10.35 -10.88 -28.04
CA ARG A 246 9.55 -10.82 -29.28
C ARG A 246 8.33 -11.75 -29.26
N LEU A 247 8.44 -12.89 -28.58
CA LEU A 247 7.31 -13.80 -28.40
C LEU A 247 6.20 -13.13 -27.56
N MET A 248 6.59 -12.42 -26.49
CA MET A 248 5.66 -11.69 -25.62
C MET A 248 4.98 -10.52 -26.31
N ASP A 249 5.58 -9.92 -27.35
CA ASP A 249 4.93 -8.87 -28.17
C ASP A 249 3.66 -9.36 -28.88
N ARG A 250 3.47 -10.68 -29.00
CA ARG A 250 2.27 -11.28 -29.61
C ARG A 250 1.15 -11.51 -28.60
N TRP A 251 1.37 -11.25 -27.31
CA TRP A 251 0.43 -11.54 -26.22
C TRP A 251 -0.41 -10.30 -25.85
N ASN A 252 -0.88 -9.58 -26.88
CA ASN A 252 -1.61 -8.31 -26.72
C ASN A 252 -2.97 -8.45 -26.01
N ALA A 253 -3.49 -9.68 -25.92
CA ALA A 253 -4.73 -9.98 -25.20
C ALA A 253 -4.51 -10.01 -23.68
N GLU A 254 -3.30 -10.33 -23.22
CA GLU A 254 -2.97 -10.48 -21.80
C GLU A 254 -2.04 -9.39 -21.28
N ILE A 255 -1.17 -8.84 -22.14
CA ILE A 255 -0.19 -7.81 -21.81
C ILE A 255 -0.70 -6.45 -22.30
N ASP A 256 -0.74 -5.49 -21.40
CA ASP A 256 -1.00 -4.08 -21.71
C ASP A 256 0.32 -3.34 -22.01
N GLN A 257 1.32 -3.52 -21.13
CA GLN A 257 2.66 -2.97 -21.32
C GLN A 257 3.73 -3.98 -20.88
N LYS A 258 4.88 -3.98 -21.56
CA LYS A 258 6.04 -4.80 -21.24
C LYS A 258 7.31 -3.97 -21.41
N THR A 259 8.19 -4.04 -20.42
CA THR A 259 9.53 -3.45 -20.48
C THR A 259 10.56 -4.48 -20.05
N LEU A 260 11.55 -4.74 -20.91
CA LEU A 260 12.74 -5.49 -20.52
C LEU A 260 13.62 -4.57 -19.65
N THR A 261 13.75 -4.90 -18.37
CA THR A 261 14.45 -4.05 -17.39
C THR A 261 15.93 -4.39 -17.24
N GLY A 262 16.33 -5.59 -17.64
CA GLY A 262 17.74 -5.99 -17.58
C GLY A 262 18.00 -7.39 -18.11
N MET A 263 19.26 -7.64 -18.46
CA MET A 263 19.79 -8.96 -18.77
C MET A 263 21.00 -9.20 -17.89
N GLU A 264 21.10 -10.42 -17.37
CA GLU A 264 22.14 -10.82 -16.43
C GLU A 264 22.87 -12.04 -16.98
N MET A 265 24.20 -12.01 -16.86
CA MET A 265 25.06 -13.16 -17.09
C MET A 265 25.40 -13.79 -15.74
N HIS A 266 25.12 -15.07 -15.58
CA HIS A 266 25.58 -15.85 -14.42
C HIS A 266 26.23 -17.14 -14.88
N GLY A 267 27.05 -17.77 -14.03
CA GLY A 267 27.82 -18.98 -14.38
C GLY A 267 27.02 -20.17 -14.94
N GLY A 268 25.68 -20.13 -14.84
CA GLY A 268 24.75 -21.11 -15.44
C GLY A 268 24.01 -20.65 -16.70
N GLY A 269 24.39 -19.52 -17.33
CA GLY A 269 23.76 -19.00 -18.57
C GLY A 269 23.27 -17.56 -18.45
N MET A 270 22.35 -17.18 -19.34
CA MET A 270 21.68 -15.88 -19.36
C MET A 270 20.37 -15.90 -18.60
N ALA A 271 20.06 -14.78 -17.94
CA ALA A 271 18.76 -14.45 -17.41
C ALA A 271 18.33 -13.07 -17.91
N ALA A 272 17.03 -12.85 -17.91
CA ALA A 272 16.45 -11.56 -18.23
C ALA A 272 15.28 -11.26 -17.31
N VAL A 273 15.09 -9.97 -17.08
CA VAL A 273 14.12 -9.45 -16.14
C VAL A 273 13.19 -8.51 -16.89
N TRP A 274 11.90 -8.77 -16.76
CA TRP A 274 10.83 -7.96 -17.34
C TRP A 274 9.96 -7.35 -16.25
N ARG A 275 9.35 -6.24 -16.63
CA ARG A 275 8.23 -5.64 -15.94
C ARG A 275 7.03 -5.67 -16.88
N ILE A 276 5.99 -6.41 -16.49
CA ILE A 276 4.84 -6.68 -17.36
C ILE A 276 3.57 -6.19 -16.69
N ARG A 277 2.88 -5.22 -17.28
CA ARG A 277 1.53 -4.83 -16.87
C ARG A 277 0.51 -5.74 -17.55
N PRO A 278 -0.21 -6.60 -16.81
CA PRO A 278 -1.32 -7.35 -17.40
C PRO A 278 -2.50 -6.42 -17.69
N ARG A 279 -3.31 -6.77 -18.69
CA ARG A 279 -4.64 -6.16 -18.88
C ARG A 279 -5.56 -6.49 -17.70
N SER A 280 -6.50 -5.59 -17.40
CA SER A 280 -7.57 -5.84 -16.41
C SER A 280 -8.19 -7.21 -16.67
N ASP A 281 -8.21 -8.06 -15.64
CA ASP A 281 -8.71 -9.45 -15.64
C ASP A 281 -7.86 -10.53 -16.35
N SER A 282 -6.69 -10.19 -16.90
CA SER A 282 -5.84 -11.15 -17.62
C SER A 282 -4.64 -11.68 -16.83
N ARG A 283 -4.50 -11.30 -15.54
CA ARG A 283 -3.33 -11.66 -14.72
C ARG A 283 -3.11 -13.17 -14.62
N ASN A 284 -4.16 -13.94 -14.32
CA ASN A 284 -4.03 -15.40 -14.17
C ASN A 284 -3.71 -16.08 -15.50
N ALA A 285 -4.32 -15.61 -16.61
CA ALA A 285 -4.04 -16.11 -17.95
C ALA A 285 -2.57 -15.83 -18.35
N LEU A 286 -2.07 -14.62 -18.07
CA LEU A 286 -0.67 -14.26 -18.30
C LEU A 286 0.28 -15.16 -17.51
N LEU A 287 -0.01 -15.42 -16.23
CA LEU A 287 0.83 -16.29 -15.39
C LEU A 287 0.90 -17.73 -15.89
N THR A 288 -0.24 -18.29 -16.32
CA THR A 288 -0.28 -19.62 -16.93
C THR A 288 0.53 -19.64 -18.22
N ARG A 289 0.33 -18.64 -19.09
CA ARG A 289 1.04 -18.53 -20.37
C ARG A 289 2.56 -18.37 -20.21
N LEU A 290 3.00 -17.58 -19.23
CA LEU A 290 4.42 -17.44 -18.88
C LEU A 290 5.02 -18.77 -18.40
N LYS A 291 4.32 -19.48 -17.52
CA LYS A 291 4.75 -20.80 -17.01
C LYS A 291 4.88 -21.81 -18.15
N ASP A 292 3.88 -21.88 -19.03
CA ASP A 292 3.87 -22.82 -20.15
C ASP A 292 4.98 -22.51 -21.16
N ALA A 293 5.16 -21.23 -21.51
CA ALA A 293 6.21 -20.80 -22.43
C ALA A 293 7.63 -21.06 -21.88
N ALA A 294 7.86 -20.78 -20.59
CA ALA A 294 9.14 -21.08 -19.95
C ALA A 294 9.41 -22.59 -19.89
N LYS A 295 8.40 -23.37 -19.49
CA LYS A 295 8.51 -24.83 -19.39
C LYS A 295 8.78 -25.49 -20.75
N ALA A 296 8.14 -25.02 -21.82
CA ALA A 296 8.34 -25.52 -23.18
C ALA A 296 9.79 -25.38 -23.67
N GLN A 297 10.54 -24.42 -23.11
CA GLN A 297 11.94 -24.16 -23.45
C GLN A 297 12.91 -24.66 -22.36
N GLY A 298 12.43 -25.36 -21.33
CA GLY A 298 13.26 -25.83 -20.21
C GLY A 298 13.81 -24.70 -19.32
N LEU A 299 13.17 -23.53 -19.34
CA LEU A 299 13.59 -22.34 -18.60
C LEU A 299 12.98 -22.30 -17.21
N LYS A 300 13.65 -21.61 -16.29
CA LYS A 300 13.14 -21.34 -14.94
C LYS A 300 12.49 -19.97 -14.89
N LEU A 301 11.26 -19.90 -14.38
CA LEU A 301 10.48 -18.68 -14.19
C LEU A 301 10.38 -18.33 -12.71
N GLU A 302 10.69 -17.08 -12.37
CA GLU A 302 10.55 -16.49 -11.05
C GLU A 302 9.70 -15.21 -11.15
N ILE A 303 8.81 -14.99 -10.18
CA ILE A 303 7.85 -13.87 -10.17
C ILE A 303 8.05 -13.09 -8.88
N PHE A 304 8.11 -11.75 -8.96
CA PHE A 304 8.31 -10.88 -7.80
C PHE A 304 7.59 -9.52 -7.93
#